data_AF-A0A8T6NZ03-F1
#
_entry.id   AF-A0A8T6NZ03-F1
#
_cell.length_a   1.000
_cell.length_b   1.000
_cell.length_c   1.000
_cell.angle_alpha   90.00
_cell.angle_beta   90.00
_cell.angle_gamma   90.00
#
_symmetry.space_group_name_H-M   'P 1'
#
loop_
_entity.id
_entity.type
_entity.pdbx_description
1 polymer ?
#
loop_
_entity_poly.entity_id
_entity_poly.type
_entity_poly.pdbx_seq_one_letter_code
_entity_poly.pdbx_strand_id
1 'polypeptide(L)'
;MSNEEIRAAIDSFDIDQARVLLRDALKDNPDAETYYLASMVALNDRQKRNFLEKALEMDPFHAEADEELHRLNSGETTAAAPTPNVPAGGNTTGDVTIGDISGGKNIAVGSGASASSDERVTYASPLPEVEVETQDEAFELLRQKLDELSARTEQVEAGVSSAQTAAEQAAAAADQASMDAASAATSADQASAEAAAAQQAATSAPEAQLSEEDRMMVENALNILQTEAEKGDEADEGKVEKWFNFIVDMAPDIGEVAMAAFTNPISGLTVAVKKVAEKAAEEREARAREEALAGGAAAGG
;
A
#
# COMPACT_ATOMS: atom_id res chain seq x y z
N MET A 1 19.12 -28.24 13.68
CA MET A 1 19.41 -28.01 12.24
C MET A 1 20.47 -26.94 12.16
N SER A 2 21.32 -26.94 11.13
CA SER A 2 22.35 -25.90 10.99
C SER A 2 21.84 -24.75 10.11
N ASN A 3 22.17 -23.51 10.48
CA ASN A 3 21.88 -22.32 9.67
C ASN A 3 22.53 -22.40 8.27
N GLU A 4 23.57 -23.23 8.13
CA GLU A 4 24.22 -23.52 6.85
C GLU A 4 23.31 -24.23 5.85
N GLU A 5 22.45 -25.15 6.30
CA GLU A 5 21.47 -25.83 5.44
C GLU A 5 20.39 -24.85 4.94
N ILE A 6 19.97 -23.93 5.81
CA ILE A 6 18.99 -22.89 5.45
C ILE A 6 19.59 -21.93 4.42
N ARG A 7 20.83 -21.45 4.62
CA ARG A 7 21.53 -20.60 3.64
C ARG A 7 21.69 -21.30 2.31
N ALA A 8 22.11 -22.57 2.31
CA ALA A 8 22.27 -23.33 1.07
C ALA A 8 20.95 -23.41 0.28
N ALA A 9 19.81 -23.61 0.96
CA ALA A 9 18.50 -23.63 0.32
C ALA A 9 18.08 -22.25 -0.25
N ILE A 10 18.38 -21.16 0.46
CA ILE A 10 18.12 -19.79 -0.02
C ILE A 10 18.99 -19.47 -1.24
N ASP A 11 20.28 -19.81 -1.19
CA ASP A 11 21.23 -19.59 -2.28
C ASP A 11 20.90 -20.40 -3.53
N SER A 12 20.29 -21.59 -3.35
CA SER A 12 19.76 -22.40 -4.45
C SER A 12 18.38 -21.96 -4.94
N PHE A 13 17.82 -20.86 -4.39
CA PHE A 13 16.46 -20.36 -4.65
C PHE A 13 15.35 -21.36 -4.33
N ASP A 14 15.60 -22.33 -3.44
CA ASP A 14 14.60 -23.29 -2.96
C ASP A 14 13.91 -22.75 -1.70
N ILE A 15 13.02 -21.78 -1.92
CA ILE A 15 12.34 -21.02 -0.86
C ILE A 15 11.42 -21.92 -0.02
N ASP A 16 10.82 -22.94 -0.63
CA ASP A 16 9.94 -23.87 0.08
C ASP A 16 10.73 -24.76 1.04
N GLN A 17 11.85 -25.32 0.59
CA GLN A 17 12.75 -26.08 1.45
C GLN A 17 13.32 -25.21 2.57
N ALA A 18 13.75 -23.98 2.27
CA ALA A 18 14.25 -23.04 3.28
C ALA A 18 13.21 -22.77 4.37
N ARG A 19 11.94 -22.60 4.00
CA ARG A 19 10.83 -22.39 4.96
C ARG A 19 10.56 -23.61 5.83
N VAL A 20 10.67 -24.82 5.29
CA VAL A 20 10.55 -26.06 6.07
C VAL A 20 11.66 -26.14 7.11
N LEU A 21 12.91 -25.92 6.69
CA LEU A 21 14.07 -25.94 7.59
C LEU A 21 13.98 -24.85 8.67
N LEU A 22 13.52 -23.65 8.30
CA LEU A 22 13.31 -22.55 9.25
C LEU A 22 12.24 -22.86 10.29
N ARG A 23 11.15 -23.56 9.92
CA ARG A 23 10.09 -23.91 10.87
C ARG A 23 10.62 -24.78 12.01
N ASP A 24 11.50 -25.73 11.68
CA ASP A 24 12.09 -26.62 12.66
C ASP A 24 13.19 -25.89 13.47
N ALA A 25 14.03 -25.08 12.82
CA ALA A 25 15.07 -24.29 13.49
C ALA A 25 14.48 -23.28 14.51
N LEU A 26 13.38 -22.60 14.16
CA LEU A 26 12.71 -21.64 15.02
C LEU A 26 12.07 -22.26 16.26
N LYS A 27 11.80 -23.57 16.25
CA LYS A 27 11.12 -24.28 17.34
C LYS A 27 12.06 -24.65 18.48
N ASP A 28 13.27 -25.07 18.16
CA ASP A 28 14.17 -25.68 19.14
C ASP A 28 15.01 -24.64 19.89
N ASN A 29 15.75 -23.80 19.17
CA ASN A 29 16.56 -22.74 19.76
C ASN A 29 16.98 -21.71 18.69
N PRO A 30 16.13 -20.73 18.37
CA PRO A 30 16.46 -19.74 17.36
C PRO A 30 17.56 -18.79 17.85
N ASP A 31 18.59 -18.61 17.04
CA ASP A 31 19.59 -17.55 17.21
C ASP A 31 19.26 -16.33 16.33
N ALA A 32 20.05 -15.26 16.48
CA ALA A 32 19.86 -14.02 15.72
C ALA A 32 19.94 -14.26 14.20
N GLU A 33 20.89 -15.11 13.78
CA GLU A 33 21.08 -15.51 12.38
C GLU A 33 19.84 -16.24 11.83
N THR A 34 19.24 -17.16 12.59
CA THR A 34 18.01 -17.88 12.19
C THR A 34 16.88 -16.90 11.87
N TYR A 35 16.71 -15.86 12.70
CA TYR A 35 15.73 -14.80 12.45
C TYR A 35 16.09 -13.94 11.24
N TYR A 36 17.37 -13.62 11.03
CA TYR A 36 17.82 -12.92 9.83
C TYR A 36 17.50 -13.73 8.57
N LEU A 37 17.80 -15.03 8.54
CA LEU A 37 17.46 -15.92 7.43
C LEU A 37 15.94 -16.05 7.23
N ALA A 38 15.14 -16.05 8.30
CA ALA A 38 13.68 -16.01 8.19
C ALA A 38 13.18 -14.75 7.49
N SER A 39 13.85 -13.61 7.70
CA SER A 39 13.52 -12.34 7.04
C SER A 39 13.74 -12.40 5.51
N MET A 40 14.71 -13.20 5.05
CA MET A 40 15.03 -13.36 3.63
C MET A 40 13.96 -14.15 2.86
N VAL A 41 13.21 -15.01 3.55
CA VAL A 41 12.13 -15.83 2.94
C VAL A 41 10.72 -15.36 3.32
N ALA A 42 10.60 -14.21 3.98
CA ALA A 42 9.34 -13.63 4.43
C ALA A 42 8.41 -13.33 3.24
N LEU A 43 7.09 -13.45 3.45
CA LEU A 43 6.08 -13.24 2.39
C LEU A 43 5.78 -11.76 2.12
N ASN A 44 6.05 -10.89 3.10
CA ASN A 44 5.77 -9.47 3.02
C ASN A 44 6.70 -8.67 3.94
N ASP A 45 6.77 -7.36 3.70
CA ASP A 45 7.67 -6.44 4.41
C ASP A 45 7.37 -6.37 5.91
N ARG A 46 6.11 -6.54 6.31
CA ARG A 46 5.73 -6.56 7.73
C ARG A 46 6.32 -7.76 8.45
N GLN A 47 6.23 -8.96 7.86
CA GLN A 47 6.86 -10.17 8.39
C GLN A 47 8.38 -10.04 8.41
N LYS A 48 8.97 -9.53 7.32
CA LYS A 48 10.41 -9.28 7.22
C LYS A 48 10.89 -8.36 8.35
N ARG A 49 10.21 -7.23 8.58
CA ARG A 49 10.50 -6.29 9.67
C ARG A 49 10.47 -6.97 11.04
N ASN A 50 9.42 -7.73 11.34
CA ASN A 50 9.30 -8.43 12.63
C ASN A 50 10.46 -9.41 12.88
N PHE A 51 10.92 -10.12 11.84
CA PHE A 51 12.05 -11.03 11.96
C PHE A 51 13.38 -10.29 12.18
N LEU A 52 13.60 -9.18 11.47
CA LEU A 52 14.80 -8.34 11.65
C LEU A 52 14.87 -7.73 13.06
N GLU A 53 13.74 -7.22 13.57
CA GLU A 53 13.65 -6.72 14.94
C GLU A 53 13.98 -7.81 15.97
N LYS A 54 13.50 -9.05 15.74
CA LYS A 54 13.83 -10.19 16.60
C LYS A 54 15.30 -10.60 16.52
N ALA A 55 15.91 -10.51 15.34
CA ALA A 55 17.35 -10.75 15.19
C ALA A 55 18.16 -9.75 16.02
N LEU A 56 17.82 -8.45 15.95
CA LEU A 56 18.48 -7.38 16.71
C LEU A 56 18.20 -7.42 18.21
N GLU A 57 17.05 -7.96 18.64
CA GLU A 57 16.77 -8.21 20.05
C GLU A 57 17.70 -9.28 20.63
N MET A 58 18.06 -10.30 19.83
CA MET A 58 18.98 -11.37 20.23
C MET A 58 20.44 -10.94 20.13
N ASP A 59 20.81 -10.24 19.06
CA ASP A 59 22.14 -9.67 18.84
C ASP A 59 22.04 -8.21 18.37
N PRO A 60 22.19 -7.25 19.29
CA PRO A 60 22.16 -5.82 18.95
C PRO A 60 23.25 -5.36 17.98
N PHE A 61 24.26 -6.19 17.71
CA PHE A 61 25.39 -5.88 16.81
C PHE A 61 25.34 -6.64 15.49
N HIS A 62 24.21 -7.26 15.14
CA HIS A 62 24.04 -7.94 13.85
C HIS A 62 23.89 -6.92 12.71
N ALA A 63 25.02 -6.60 12.08
CA ALA A 63 25.14 -5.52 11.10
C ALA A 63 24.17 -5.67 9.91
N GLU A 64 24.03 -6.90 9.39
CA GLU A 64 23.17 -7.21 8.25
C GLU A 64 21.68 -6.99 8.56
N ALA A 65 21.24 -7.34 9.77
CA ALA A 65 19.86 -7.14 10.18
C ALA A 65 19.53 -5.66 10.38
N ASP A 66 20.47 -4.89 10.94
CA ASP A 66 20.32 -3.45 11.16
C ASP A 66 20.25 -2.67 9.83
N GLU A 67 21.16 -2.96 8.90
CA GLU A 67 21.18 -2.33 7.57
C GLU A 67 19.89 -2.62 6.81
N GLU A 68 19.43 -3.87 6.82
CA GLU A 68 18.21 -4.29 6.13
C GLU A 68 16.95 -3.64 6.74
N LEU A 69 16.90 -3.52 8.07
CA LEU A 69 15.79 -2.87 8.76
C LEU A 69 15.75 -1.37 8.45
N HIS A 70 16.91 -0.71 8.42
CA HIS A 70 17.02 0.69 8.01
C HIS A 70 16.54 0.90 6.58
N ARG A 71 16.94 0.03 5.65
CA ARG A 71 16.49 0.07 4.25
C ARG A 71 14.98 -0.10 4.12
N LEU A 72 14.40 -1.03 4.90
CA LEU A 72 12.96 -1.26 4.91
C LEU A 72 12.21 -0.02 5.46
N ASN A 73 12.78 0.67 6.45
CA ASN A 73 12.19 1.87 7.05
C ASN A 73 12.38 3.13 6.21
N SER A 74 13.43 3.22 5.38
CA SER A 74 13.60 4.33 4.43
C SER A 74 12.63 4.25 3.25
N GLY A 75 11.88 3.15 3.11
CA GLY A 75 11.00 2.90 1.97
C GLY A 75 11.76 2.57 0.69
N GLU A 76 13.07 2.32 0.78
CA GLU A 76 13.91 1.90 -0.34
C GLU A 76 13.64 0.42 -0.61
N THR A 77 12.50 0.16 -1.24
CA THR A 77 12.13 -1.17 -1.69
C THR A 77 13.17 -1.66 -2.69
N THR A 78 13.76 -2.83 -2.43
CA THR A 78 14.73 -3.51 -3.30
C THR A 78 14.14 -4.06 -4.59
N ALA A 79 13.26 -3.30 -5.24
CA ALA A 79 12.74 -3.62 -6.57
C ALA A 79 13.84 -3.55 -7.65
N ALA A 80 14.99 -2.95 -7.37
CA ALA A 80 16.17 -3.03 -8.22
C ALA A 80 17.14 -4.07 -7.66
N ALA A 81 17.10 -5.28 -8.22
CA ALA A 81 18.24 -6.18 -8.11
C ALA A 81 19.51 -5.36 -8.45
N PRO A 82 20.58 -5.39 -7.62
CA PRO A 82 21.81 -4.72 -7.97
C PRO A 82 22.26 -5.33 -9.29
N THR A 83 22.11 -4.57 -10.39
CA THR A 83 22.79 -4.93 -11.63
C THR A 83 24.24 -5.12 -11.23
N PRO A 84 24.85 -6.30 -11.46
CA PRO A 84 26.23 -6.52 -11.07
C PRO A 84 27.04 -5.41 -11.69
N ASN A 85 27.52 -4.49 -10.85
CA ASN A 85 28.37 -3.40 -11.26
C ASN A 85 29.67 -4.08 -11.65
N VAL A 86 29.76 -4.47 -12.92
CA VAL A 86 30.98 -4.99 -13.52
C VAL A 86 32.01 -3.89 -13.31
N PRO A 87 33.05 -4.10 -12.48
CA PRO A 87 34.07 -3.10 -12.30
C PRO A 87 34.77 -2.93 -13.65
N ALA A 88 34.43 -1.86 -14.36
CA ALA A 88 35.21 -1.40 -15.49
C ALA A 88 36.59 -1.04 -14.92
N GLY A 89 37.57 -1.87 -15.26
CA GLY A 89 38.95 -1.71 -14.86
C GLY A 89 39.45 -0.30 -15.14
N GLY A 90 39.84 0.40 -14.09
CA GLY A 90 40.39 1.74 -14.13
C GLY A 90 41.33 1.92 -12.94
N ASN A 91 42.56 1.46 -13.12
CA ASN A 91 43.67 1.59 -12.19
C ASN A 91 44.02 3.08 -11.97
N THR A 92 43.82 3.63 -10.78
CA THR A 92 44.59 4.81 -10.33
C THR A 92 44.86 4.72 -8.83
N THR A 93 46.09 4.32 -8.52
CA THR A 93 46.83 4.65 -7.30
C THR A 93 46.75 6.15 -7.04
N GLY A 94 46.02 6.54 -5.99
CA GLY A 94 45.92 7.92 -5.52
C GLY A 94 45.75 7.92 -4.01
N ASP A 95 46.83 8.30 -3.34
CA ASP A 95 47.00 8.50 -1.90
C ASP A 95 45.87 9.35 -1.30
N VAL A 96 45.12 8.81 -0.33
CA VAL A 96 44.08 9.56 0.40
C VAL A 96 44.71 10.20 1.62
N THR A 97 45.11 11.46 1.46
CA THR A 97 45.58 12.29 2.56
C THR A 97 44.38 12.79 3.38
N ILE A 98 44.36 12.46 4.67
CA ILE A 98 43.40 12.98 5.65
C ILE A 98 43.72 14.46 5.88
N GLY A 99 42.99 15.38 5.23
CA GLY A 99 43.18 16.79 5.49
C GLY A 99 42.56 17.74 4.48
N ASP A 100 41.23 17.73 4.33
CA ASP A 100 40.45 18.96 4.13
C ASP A 100 38.93 18.64 4.21
N ILE A 101 38.29 18.97 5.32
CA ILE A 101 36.82 18.98 5.45
C ILE A 101 36.24 20.40 5.43
N SER A 102 37.05 21.39 5.01
CA SER A 102 36.61 22.78 4.88
C SER A 102 36.12 23.07 3.45
N GLY A 103 34.93 22.58 3.09
CA GLY A 103 34.34 22.97 1.80
C GLY A 103 33.14 22.19 1.27
N GLY A 104 32.74 21.09 1.91
CA GLY A 104 31.62 20.27 1.45
C GLY A 104 30.25 20.87 1.79
N LYS A 105 29.76 21.79 0.96
CA LYS A 105 28.32 22.04 0.76
C LYS A 105 27.72 20.73 0.24
N ASN A 106 27.34 19.82 1.13
CA ASN A 106 26.44 18.65 0.94
C ASN A 106 26.52 17.71 2.17
N ILE A 107 26.49 18.24 3.39
CA ILE A 107 26.08 17.43 4.54
C ILE A 107 24.55 17.44 4.53
N ALA A 108 23.97 16.32 4.10
CA ALA A 108 22.54 16.06 4.24
C ALA A 108 22.24 15.89 5.74
N VAL A 109 21.89 17.01 6.39
CA VAL A 109 21.29 17.00 7.71
C VAL A 109 19.87 16.50 7.54
N GLY A 110 19.59 15.27 8.00
CA GLY A 110 18.28 14.64 7.89
C GLY A 110 17.17 15.50 8.47
N SER A 111 16.16 15.76 7.65
CA SER A 111 14.89 16.40 7.99
C SER A 111 14.07 15.48 8.90
N GLY A 112 14.21 15.64 10.23
CA GLY A 112 13.40 14.87 11.19
C GLY A 112 13.41 15.34 12.65
N ALA A 113 14.28 16.28 13.04
CA ALA A 113 14.30 16.79 14.40
C ALA A 113 13.35 18.00 14.55
N SER A 114 12.04 17.75 14.66
CA SER A 114 11.08 18.75 15.15
C SER A 114 11.12 18.78 16.68
N ALA A 115 12.09 19.49 17.26
CA ALA A 115 12.04 19.84 18.67
C ALA A 115 10.94 20.88 18.87
N SER A 116 9.77 20.45 19.36
CA SER A 116 8.73 21.35 19.89
C SER A 116 9.35 22.16 21.01
N SER A 117 9.72 23.39 20.68
CA SER A 117 10.27 24.35 21.62
C SER A 117 9.09 24.94 22.37
N ASP A 118 8.97 24.58 23.64
CA ASP A 118 8.08 25.19 24.62
C ASP A 118 8.28 26.71 24.59
N GLU A 119 7.39 27.41 23.88
CA GLU A 119 7.42 28.86 23.71
C GLU A 119 7.02 29.50 25.03
N ARG A 120 8.00 29.61 25.94
CA ARG A 120 7.86 30.42 27.15
C ARG A 120 7.57 31.85 26.72
N VAL A 121 6.30 32.24 26.82
CA VAL A 121 5.83 33.63 26.72
C VAL A 121 6.59 34.47 27.73
N THR A 122 7.66 35.11 27.26
CA THR A 122 8.45 36.06 28.03
C THR A 122 7.75 37.40 27.94
N TYR A 123 6.99 37.74 28.98
CA TYR A 123 6.40 39.07 29.17
C TYR A 123 7.51 40.08 29.51
N ALA A 124 8.33 40.45 28.52
CA ALA A 124 9.39 41.43 28.67
C ALA A 124 9.33 42.46 27.54
N SER A 125 8.21 43.18 27.48
CA SER A 125 8.18 44.48 26.81
C SER A 125 7.70 45.50 27.83
N PRO A 126 8.52 46.49 28.22
CA PRO A 126 8.06 47.57 29.07
C PRO A 126 6.89 48.26 28.37
N LEU A 127 5.80 48.47 29.11
CA LEU A 127 4.63 49.18 28.59
C LEU A 127 5.09 50.55 28.07
N PRO A 128 4.66 50.98 26.88
CA PRO A 128 5.01 52.30 26.38
C PRO A 128 4.47 53.34 27.37
N GLU A 129 5.36 54.16 27.93
CA GLU A 129 4.96 55.34 28.69
C GLU A 129 4.30 56.31 27.71
N VAL A 130 2.97 56.40 27.76
CA VAL A 130 2.22 57.40 27.01
C VAL A 130 2.27 58.67 27.84
N GLU A 131 3.18 59.58 27.49
CA GLU A 131 3.20 60.92 28.05
C GLU A 131 1.95 61.67 27.55
N VAL A 132 1.03 61.95 28.48
CA VAL A 132 -0.13 62.82 28.24
C VAL A 132 0.16 64.16 28.91
N GLU A 133 0.20 65.24 28.12
CA GLU A 133 0.52 66.58 28.62
C GLU A 133 -0.64 67.18 29.41
N THR A 134 -1.88 66.76 29.11
CA THR A 134 -3.08 67.30 29.76
C THR A 134 -4.09 66.22 30.16
N GLN A 135 -4.92 66.53 31.15
CA GLN A 135 -5.97 65.63 31.64
C GLN A 135 -7.04 65.35 30.57
N ASP A 136 -7.33 66.33 29.71
CA ASP A 136 -8.34 66.20 28.65
C ASP A 136 -7.88 65.21 27.56
N GLU A 137 -6.59 65.23 27.19
CA GLU A 137 -6.00 64.25 26.26
C GLU A 137 -6.02 62.83 26.83
N ALA A 138 -5.79 62.68 28.15
CA ALA A 138 -5.90 61.38 28.81
C ALA A 138 -7.33 60.81 28.72
N PHE A 139 -8.36 61.66 28.80
CA PHE A 139 -9.74 61.23 28.64
C PHE A 139 -10.12 60.90 27.19
N GLU A 140 -9.61 61.64 26.20
CA GLU A 140 -9.80 61.28 24.79
C GLU A 140 -9.13 59.95 24.44
N LEU A 141 -7.90 59.74 24.90
CA LEU A 141 -7.17 58.49 24.68
C LEU A 141 -7.87 57.29 25.34
N LEU A 142 -8.48 57.49 26.51
CA LEU A 142 -9.29 56.46 27.18
C LEU A 142 -10.54 56.10 26.36
N ARG A 143 -11.23 57.09 25.79
CA ARG A 143 -12.40 56.85 24.92
C ARG A 143 -12.02 56.10 23.66
N GLN A 144 -10.94 56.51 23.00
CA GLN A 144 -10.43 55.81 21.83
C GLN A 144 -10.06 54.36 22.14
N LYS A 145 -9.40 54.10 23.28
CA LYS A 145 -9.09 52.73 23.72
C LYS A 145 -10.33 51.90 24.01
N LEU A 146 -11.38 52.53 24.53
CA LEU A 146 -12.65 51.85 24.80
C LEU A 146 -13.35 51.46 23.49
N ASP A 147 -13.37 52.34 22.50
CA ASP A 147 -13.92 52.06 21.17
C ASP A 147 -13.11 50.96 20.45
N GLU A 148 -11.77 50.98 20.55
CA GLU A 148 -10.90 49.92 20.04
C GLU A 148 -11.19 48.56 20.69
N LEU A 149 -11.39 48.53 22.02
CA LEU A 149 -11.74 47.30 22.75
C LEU A 149 -13.13 46.79 22.36
N SER A 150 -14.09 47.69 22.12
CA SER A 150 -15.43 47.32 21.64
C SER A 150 -15.36 46.69 20.26
N ALA A 151 -14.66 47.32 19.31
CA ALA A 151 -14.48 46.78 17.95
C ALA A 151 -13.74 45.42 17.96
N ARG A 152 -12.76 45.25 18.85
CA ARG A 152 -12.05 43.98 19.02
C ARG A 152 -12.95 42.88 19.58
N THR A 153 -13.93 43.24 20.42
CA THR A 153 -14.91 42.29 20.97
C THR A 153 -15.85 41.79 19.87
N GLU A 154 -16.35 42.69 19.00
CA GLU A 154 -17.17 42.30 17.84
C GLU A 154 -16.41 41.38 16.88
N GLN A 155 -15.12 41.64 16.65
CA GLN A 155 -14.27 40.75 15.84
C GLN A 155 -14.09 39.36 16.46
N VAL A 156 -13.97 39.28 17.79
CA VAL A 156 -13.87 37.99 18.50
C VAL A 156 -15.20 37.24 18.42
N GLU A 157 -16.34 37.90 18.58
CA GLU A 157 -17.66 37.27 18.46
C GLU A 157 -17.92 36.73 17.03
N ALA A 158 -17.54 37.49 16.00
CA ALA A 158 -17.59 37.03 14.61
C ALA A 158 -16.68 35.82 14.36
N GLY A 159 -15.48 35.83 14.96
CA GLY A 159 -14.53 34.71 14.91
C GLY A 159 -15.10 33.45 15.55
N VAL A 160 -15.68 33.55 16.75
CA VAL A 160 -16.30 32.43 17.47
C VAL A 160 -17.47 31.82 16.69
N SER A 161 -18.33 32.66 16.09
CA SER A 161 -19.44 32.17 15.26
C SER A 161 -18.94 31.40 14.03
N SER A 162 -17.90 31.88 13.36
CA SER A 162 -17.30 31.18 12.21
C SER A 162 -16.65 29.84 12.59
N ALA A 163 -15.99 29.78 13.75
CA ALA A 163 -15.38 28.55 14.25
C ALA A 163 -16.42 27.51 14.64
N GLN A 164 -17.56 27.94 15.18
CA GLN A 164 -18.67 27.05 15.50
C GLN A 164 -19.29 26.44 14.23
N THR A 165 -19.49 27.23 13.17
CA THR A 165 -19.98 26.72 11.87
C THR A 165 -18.99 25.73 11.23
N ALA A 166 -17.69 26.02 11.31
CA ALA A 166 -16.66 25.11 10.79
C ALA A 166 -16.62 23.78 11.56
N ALA A 167 -16.78 23.82 12.88
CA ALA A 167 -16.85 22.62 13.71
C ALA A 167 -18.10 21.77 13.39
N GLU A 168 -19.25 22.40 13.16
CA GLU A 168 -20.49 21.70 12.79
C GLU A 168 -20.41 21.08 11.40
N GLN A 169 -19.80 21.76 10.43
CA GLN A 169 -19.52 21.20 9.10
C GLN A 169 -18.52 20.03 9.15
N ALA A 170 -17.49 20.11 9.99
CA ALA A 170 -16.53 19.02 10.18
C ALA A 170 -17.19 17.79 10.83
N ALA A 171 -18.10 17.99 11.80
CA ALA A 171 -18.86 16.91 12.41
C ALA A 171 -19.79 16.23 11.38
N ALA A 172 -20.49 17.00 10.56
CA ALA A 172 -21.34 16.45 9.50
C ALA A 172 -20.55 15.67 8.44
N ALA A 173 -19.33 16.13 8.09
CA ALA A 173 -18.45 15.42 7.17
C ALA A 173 -17.93 14.10 7.76
N ALA A 174 -17.65 14.05 9.07
CA ALA A 174 -17.24 12.84 9.76
C ALA A 174 -18.37 11.78 9.79
N ASP A 175 -19.62 12.21 10.03
CA ASP A 175 -20.78 11.31 10.00
C ASP A 175 -20.99 10.73 8.59
N GLN A 176 -20.87 11.55 7.54
CA GLN A 176 -20.97 11.08 6.15
C GLN A 176 -19.87 10.06 5.81
N ALA A 177 -18.62 10.34 6.19
CA ALA A 177 -17.51 9.40 6.00
C ALA A 177 -17.71 8.08 6.74
N SER A 178 -18.35 8.11 7.92
CA SER A 178 -18.68 6.88 8.66
C SER A 178 -19.73 6.01 7.98
N MET A 179 -20.74 6.63 7.34
CA MET A 179 -21.74 5.92 6.54
C MET A 179 -21.14 5.29 5.28
N ASP A 180 -20.27 6.03 4.59
CA ASP A 180 -19.58 5.53 3.39
C ASP A 180 -18.67 4.34 3.74
N ALA A 181 -17.91 4.42 4.85
CA ALA A 181 -17.07 3.32 5.33
C ALA A 181 -17.87 2.07 5.73
N ALA A 182 -19.05 2.23 6.37
CA ALA A 182 -19.91 1.10 6.72
C ALA A 182 -20.51 0.41 5.47
N SER A 183 -20.83 1.19 4.43
CA SER A 183 -21.29 0.63 3.14
C SER A 183 -20.19 -0.13 2.40
N ALA A 184 -18.94 0.35 2.49
CA ALA A 184 -17.77 -0.31 1.92
C ALA A 184 -17.43 -1.63 2.65
N ALA A 185 -17.54 -1.66 3.98
CA ALA A 185 -17.32 -2.88 4.75
C ALA A 185 -18.36 -3.98 4.42
N THR A 186 -19.63 -3.60 4.26
CA THR A 186 -20.71 -4.54 3.92
C THR A 186 -20.53 -5.14 2.52
N SER A 187 -20.03 -4.36 1.57
CA SER A 187 -19.76 -4.83 0.20
C SER A 187 -18.54 -5.75 0.13
N ALA A 188 -17.51 -5.53 0.96
CA ALA A 188 -16.35 -6.41 1.05
C ALA A 188 -16.71 -7.81 1.62
N ASP A 189 -17.55 -7.87 2.66
CA ASP A 189 -18.00 -9.15 3.23
C ASP A 189 -18.79 -9.98 2.19
N GLN A 190 -19.64 -9.32 1.41
CA GLN A 190 -20.43 -9.97 0.36
C GLN A 190 -19.55 -10.43 -0.83
N ALA A 191 -18.50 -9.68 -1.17
CA ALA A 191 -17.48 -10.07 -2.15
C ALA A 191 -16.81 -11.40 -1.79
N SER A 192 -16.42 -11.54 -0.52
CA SER A 192 -15.75 -12.75 -0.04
C SER A 192 -16.67 -13.97 -0.11
N ALA A 193 -17.96 -13.79 0.16
CA ALA A 193 -18.95 -14.86 0.11
C ALA A 193 -19.21 -15.34 -1.33
N GLU A 194 -19.26 -14.42 -2.30
CA GLU A 194 -19.44 -14.76 -3.72
C GLU A 194 -18.17 -15.39 -4.32
N ALA A 195 -16.97 -14.92 -3.95
CA ALA A 195 -15.71 -15.54 -4.35
C ALA A 195 -15.60 -16.98 -3.81
N ALA A 196 -15.99 -17.20 -2.54
CA ALA A 196 -16.05 -18.53 -1.96
C ALA A 196 -17.07 -19.44 -2.68
N ALA A 197 -18.22 -18.90 -3.09
CA ALA A 197 -19.21 -19.65 -3.87
C ALA A 197 -18.69 -20.04 -5.26
N ALA A 198 -17.94 -19.16 -5.94
CA ALA A 198 -17.30 -19.47 -7.23
C ALA A 198 -16.22 -20.56 -7.08
N GLN A 199 -15.43 -20.50 -6.00
CA GLN A 199 -14.44 -21.54 -5.69
C GLN A 199 -15.11 -22.89 -5.39
N GLN A 200 -16.24 -22.86 -4.68
CA GLN A 200 -17.06 -24.05 -4.43
C GLN A 200 -17.69 -24.59 -5.71
N ALA A 201 -18.14 -23.74 -6.63
CA ALA A 201 -18.65 -24.14 -7.93
C ALA A 201 -17.54 -24.77 -8.81
N ALA A 202 -16.33 -24.22 -8.80
CA ALA A 202 -15.19 -24.78 -9.52
C ALA A 202 -14.77 -26.17 -9.00
N THR A 203 -14.90 -26.40 -7.68
CA THR A 203 -14.62 -27.71 -7.07
C THR A 203 -15.79 -28.70 -7.15
N SER A 204 -17.01 -28.21 -7.35
CA SER A 204 -18.23 -29.04 -7.47
C SER A 204 -18.62 -29.34 -8.91
N ALA A 205 -18.00 -28.66 -9.88
CA ALA A 205 -18.20 -28.94 -11.29
C ALA A 205 -17.90 -30.43 -11.53
N PRO A 206 -18.79 -31.15 -12.23
CA PRO A 206 -18.66 -32.60 -12.39
C PRO A 206 -17.28 -32.92 -12.95
N GLU A 207 -16.51 -33.73 -12.21
CA GLU A 207 -15.12 -34.20 -12.40
C GLU A 207 -14.75 -34.75 -13.81
N ALA A 208 -15.64 -34.66 -14.79
CA ALA A 208 -15.65 -35.56 -15.91
C ALA A 208 -14.73 -35.19 -17.10
N GLN A 209 -14.09 -34.01 -17.17
CA GLN A 209 -13.40 -33.63 -18.43
C GLN A 209 -12.09 -32.84 -18.32
N LEU A 210 -11.74 -32.22 -17.20
CA LEU A 210 -10.45 -31.53 -17.08
C LEU A 210 -9.38 -32.50 -16.55
N SER A 211 -8.20 -32.48 -17.15
CA SER A 211 -7.07 -33.21 -16.57
C SER A 211 -6.68 -32.59 -15.23
N GLU A 212 -6.00 -33.37 -14.38
CA GLU A 212 -5.51 -32.86 -13.09
C GLU A 212 -4.55 -31.67 -13.26
N GLU A 213 -3.78 -31.68 -14.35
CA GLU A 213 -2.90 -30.57 -14.73
C GLU A 213 -3.70 -29.31 -15.10
N ASP A 214 -4.73 -29.45 -15.94
CA ASP A 214 -5.59 -28.33 -16.34
C ASP A 214 -6.29 -27.71 -15.14
N ARG A 215 -6.72 -28.55 -14.19
CA ARG A 215 -7.37 -28.10 -12.97
C ARG A 215 -6.42 -27.27 -12.09
N MET A 216 -5.17 -27.69 -11.93
CA MET A 216 -4.17 -26.89 -11.21
C MET A 216 -3.91 -25.54 -11.89
N MET A 217 -3.91 -25.48 -13.23
CA MET A 217 -3.74 -24.21 -13.94
C MET A 217 -4.92 -23.27 -13.73
N VAL A 218 -6.15 -23.79 -13.76
CA VAL A 218 -7.38 -23.02 -13.49
C VAL A 218 -7.39 -22.53 -12.04
N GLU A 219 -7.03 -23.36 -11.06
CA GLU A 219 -6.92 -22.96 -9.65
C GLU A 219 -5.88 -21.85 -9.46
N ASN A 220 -4.73 -21.93 -10.12
CA ASN A 220 -3.71 -20.89 -10.08
C ASN A 220 -4.20 -19.57 -10.73
N ALA A 221 -4.86 -19.66 -11.89
CA ALA A 221 -5.44 -18.50 -12.57
C ALA A 221 -6.49 -17.79 -11.68
N LEU A 222 -7.34 -18.55 -11.00
CA LEU A 222 -8.33 -18.03 -10.05
C LEU A 222 -7.66 -17.31 -8.87
N ASN A 223 -6.60 -17.88 -8.29
CA ASN A 223 -5.85 -17.23 -7.20
C ASN A 223 -5.20 -15.91 -7.64
N ILE A 224 -4.68 -15.85 -8.88
CA ILE A 224 -4.10 -14.62 -9.41
C ILE A 224 -5.20 -13.57 -9.64
N LEU A 225 -6.35 -13.96 -10.19
CA LEU A 225 -7.48 -13.07 -10.37
C LEU A 225 -8.01 -12.54 -9.03
N GLN A 226 -8.10 -13.38 -8.01
CA GLN A 226 -8.45 -12.95 -6.66
C GLN A 226 -7.45 -11.92 -6.11
N THR A 227 -6.15 -12.17 -6.29
CA THR A 227 -5.09 -11.25 -5.84
C THR A 227 -5.16 -9.91 -6.56
N GLU A 228 -5.43 -9.89 -7.87
CA GLU A 228 -5.63 -8.64 -8.60
C GLU A 228 -6.94 -7.95 -8.21
N ALA A 229 -8.00 -8.72 -7.94
CA ALA A 229 -9.28 -8.19 -7.49
C ALA A 229 -9.16 -7.48 -6.12
N GLU A 230 -8.37 -8.02 -5.20
CA GLU A 230 -8.10 -7.39 -3.90
C GLU A 230 -7.42 -6.01 -4.00
N LYS A 231 -6.79 -5.69 -5.14
CA LYS A 231 -6.18 -4.37 -5.39
C LYS A 231 -7.19 -3.29 -5.79
N GLY A 232 -8.42 -3.66 -6.14
CA GLY A 232 -9.47 -2.71 -6.53
C GLY A 232 -9.05 -1.84 -7.73
N ASP A 233 -9.02 -0.51 -7.54
CA ASP A 233 -8.66 0.45 -8.59
C ASP A 233 -7.19 0.36 -9.05
N GLU A 234 -6.31 -0.26 -8.27
CA GLU A 234 -4.91 -0.48 -8.62
C GLU A 234 -4.66 -1.80 -9.38
N ALA A 235 -5.73 -2.55 -9.69
CA ALA A 235 -5.63 -3.81 -10.43
C ALA A 235 -5.09 -3.61 -11.85
N ASP A 236 -4.22 -4.51 -12.30
CA ASP A 236 -3.73 -4.51 -13.69
C ASP A 236 -4.81 -5.10 -14.63
N GLU A 237 -5.53 -4.22 -15.32
CA GLU A 237 -6.59 -4.58 -16.29
C GLU A 237 -6.10 -5.63 -17.30
N GLY A 238 -4.86 -5.51 -17.80
CA GLY A 238 -4.30 -6.43 -18.80
C GLY A 238 -4.00 -7.81 -18.24
N LYS A 239 -3.57 -7.88 -16.97
CA LYS A 239 -3.35 -9.15 -16.28
C LYS A 239 -4.67 -9.86 -15.98
N VAL A 240 -5.68 -9.12 -15.53
CA VAL A 240 -7.03 -9.65 -15.30
C VAL A 240 -7.61 -10.21 -16.61
N GLU A 241 -7.56 -9.44 -17.70
CA GLU A 241 -8.03 -9.88 -19.02
C GLU A 241 -7.34 -11.17 -19.48
N LYS A 242 -6.01 -11.25 -19.34
CA LYS A 242 -5.24 -12.43 -19.74
C LYS A 242 -5.66 -13.70 -18.99
N TRP A 243 -5.76 -13.62 -17.66
CA TRP A 243 -6.13 -14.79 -16.85
C TRP A 243 -7.60 -15.15 -16.98
N PHE A 244 -8.47 -14.16 -17.16
CA PHE A 244 -9.88 -14.40 -17.44
C PHE A 244 -10.07 -15.16 -18.75
N ASN A 245 -9.44 -14.70 -19.84
CA ASN A 245 -9.48 -15.38 -21.14
C ASN A 245 -8.91 -16.79 -21.06
N PHE A 246 -7.83 -16.99 -20.30
CA PHE A 246 -7.26 -18.31 -20.06
C PHE A 246 -8.29 -19.28 -19.43
N ILE A 247 -9.05 -18.84 -18.42
CA ILE A 247 -10.09 -19.67 -17.79
C ILE A 247 -11.22 -19.97 -18.76
N VAL A 248 -11.65 -18.99 -19.57
CA VAL A 248 -12.71 -19.18 -20.56
C VAL A 248 -12.31 -20.17 -21.65
N ASP A 249 -11.06 -20.11 -22.12
CA ASP A 249 -10.55 -21.02 -23.15
C ASP A 249 -10.38 -22.46 -22.64
N MET A 250 -9.93 -22.60 -21.39
CA MET A 250 -9.59 -23.89 -20.80
C MET A 250 -10.79 -24.60 -20.17
N ALA A 251 -11.69 -23.82 -19.56
CA ALA A 251 -12.85 -24.31 -18.83
C ALA A 251 -14.05 -23.39 -19.07
N PRO A 252 -14.69 -23.44 -20.25
CA PRO A 252 -15.76 -22.51 -20.63
C PRO A 252 -16.92 -22.49 -19.63
N ASP A 253 -17.28 -23.64 -19.06
CA ASP A 253 -18.33 -23.76 -18.04
C ASP A 253 -17.97 -23.01 -16.74
N ILE A 254 -16.69 -23.03 -16.34
CA ILE A 254 -16.17 -22.29 -15.18
C ILE A 254 -16.06 -20.80 -15.51
N GLY A 255 -15.64 -20.49 -16.74
CA GLY A 255 -15.60 -19.13 -17.26
C GLY A 255 -16.95 -18.43 -17.15
N GLU A 256 -18.06 -19.11 -17.46
CA GLU A 256 -19.42 -18.55 -17.32
C GLU A 256 -19.80 -18.27 -15.86
N VAL A 257 -19.47 -19.16 -14.92
CA VAL A 257 -19.73 -18.95 -13.48
C VAL A 257 -18.86 -17.81 -12.94
N ALA A 258 -17.58 -17.74 -13.32
CA ALA A 258 -16.69 -16.65 -12.97
C ALA A 258 -17.23 -15.31 -13.50
N MET A 259 -17.70 -15.28 -14.75
CA MET A 259 -18.32 -14.10 -15.36
C MET A 259 -19.58 -13.66 -14.62
N ALA A 260 -20.44 -14.60 -14.22
CA ALA A 260 -21.64 -14.32 -13.42
C ALA A 260 -21.31 -13.78 -12.03
N ALA A 261 -20.26 -14.31 -11.39
CA ALA A 261 -19.75 -13.79 -10.12
C ALA A 261 -19.18 -12.37 -10.27
N PHE A 262 -18.45 -12.11 -11.36
CA PHE A 262 -17.86 -10.79 -11.64
C PHE A 262 -18.85 -9.73 -12.12
N THR A 263 -19.96 -10.13 -12.75
CA THR A 263 -21.00 -9.22 -13.23
C THR A 263 -22.08 -8.90 -12.20
N ASN A 264 -22.09 -9.55 -11.03
CA ASN A 264 -22.89 -9.11 -9.89
C ASN A 264 -22.13 -8.04 -9.08
N PRO A 265 -22.48 -6.75 -9.21
CA PRO A 265 -21.60 -5.64 -8.88
C PRO A 265 -21.60 -5.23 -7.40
N ILE A 266 -22.04 -6.09 -6.48
CA ILE A 266 -22.24 -5.69 -5.07
C ILE A 266 -20.90 -5.56 -4.33
N SER A 267 -19.80 -6.02 -4.92
CA SER A 267 -18.52 -6.30 -4.25
C SER A 267 -17.34 -5.38 -4.60
N GLY A 268 -17.56 -4.23 -5.25
CA GLY A 268 -16.51 -3.20 -5.37
C GLY A 268 -15.39 -3.46 -6.40
N LEU A 269 -15.58 -4.39 -7.34
CA LEU A 269 -14.65 -4.68 -8.46
C LEU A 269 -14.94 -3.89 -9.75
N THR A 270 -15.62 -2.75 -9.64
CA THR A 270 -16.64 -2.35 -10.61
C THR A 270 -16.16 -1.67 -11.89
N VAL A 271 -14.87 -1.37 -12.07
CA VAL A 271 -14.41 -0.67 -13.29
C VAL A 271 -13.56 -1.57 -14.19
N ALA A 272 -12.44 -2.09 -13.71
CA ALA A 272 -11.54 -2.94 -14.50
C ALA A 272 -12.23 -4.22 -14.98
N VAL A 273 -12.87 -4.95 -14.07
CA VAL A 273 -13.58 -6.20 -14.38
C VAL A 273 -14.80 -5.93 -15.26
N LYS A 274 -15.54 -4.87 -14.99
CA LYS A 274 -16.71 -4.49 -15.80
C LYS A 274 -16.32 -4.21 -17.25
N LYS A 275 -15.24 -3.45 -17.48
CA LYS A 275 -14.75 -3.19 -18.85
C LYS A 275 -14.28 -4.46 -19.54
N VAL A 276 -13.59 -5.36 -18.83
CA VAL A 276 -13.14 -6.64 -19.40
C VAL A 276 -14.34 -7.52 -19.74
N ALA A 277 -15.34 -7.61 -18.86
CA ALA A 277 -16.56 -8.37 -19.11
C ALA A 277 -17.39 -7.79 -20.27
N GLU A 278 -17.55 -6.46 -20.35
CA GLU A 278 -18.22 -5.78 -21.46
C GLU A 278 -17.48 -6.04 -22.78
N LYS A 279 -16.15 -5.94 -22.80
CA LYS A 279 -15.33 -6.21 -23.98
C LYS A 279 -15.41 -7.68 -24.43
N ALA A 280 -15.32 -8.62 -23.49
CA ALA A 280 -15.42 -10.05 -23.80
C ALA A 280 -16.80 -10.42 -24.35
N ALA A 281 -17.87 -9.81 -23.83
CA ALA A 281 -19.23 -9.99 -24.35
C ALA A 281 -19.38 -9.42 -25.77
N GLU A 282 -18.87 -8.21 -26.03
CA GLU A 282 -18.89 -7.57 -27.35
C GLU A 282 -18.12 -8.41 -28.39
N GLU A 283 -16.94 -8.93 -28.04
CA GLU A 283 -16.13 -9.74 -28.95
C GLU A 283 -16.81 -11.07 -29.29
N ARG A 284 -17.49 -11.70 -28.31
CA ARG A 284 -18.26 -12.93 -28.53
C ARG A 284 -19.46 -12.70 -29.44
N GLU A 285 -20.17 -11.58 -29.27
CA GLU A 285 -21.30 -11.20 -30.13
C GLU A 285 -20.82 -10.86 -31.56
N ALA A 286 -19.68 -10.18 -31.69
CA ALA A 286 -19.04 -9.92 -32.99
C ALA A 286 -18.68 -11.22 -33.71
N ARG A 287 -18.08 -12.18 -33.00
CA ARG A 287 -17.72 -13.50 -33.57
C ARG A 287 -18.94 -14.31 -33.98
N ALA A 288 -19.97 -14.36 -33.15
CA ALA A 288 -21.22 -15.05 -33.46
C ALA A 288 -21.91 -14.45 -34.71
N ARG A 289 -21.82 -13.13 -34.88
CA ARG A 289 -22.35 -12.43 -36.05
C ARG A 289 -21.57 -12.74 -37.33
N GLU A 290 -20.25 -12.84 -37.23
CA GLU A 290 -19.39 -13.23 -38.36
C GLU A 290 -19.69 -14.68 -38.80
N GLU A 291 -19.85 -15.60 -37.86
CA GLU A 291 -20.25 -16.99 -38.16
C GLU A 291 -21.64 -17.09 -38.80
N ALA A 292 -22.62 -16.30 -38.34
CA ALA A 292 -23.95 -16.27 -38.93
C ALA A 292 -23.94 -15.77 -40.39
N LEU A 293 -23.08 -14.78 -40.70
CA LEU A 293 -22.88 -14.29 -42.06
C LEU A 293 -22.16 -15.31 -42.96
N ALA A 294 -21.18 -16.02 -42.43
CA ALA A 294 -20.46 -17.06 -43.15
C ALA A 294 -21.34 -18.31 -43.41
N GLY A 295 -22.15 -18.71 -42.43
CA GLY A 295 -23.04 -19.89 -42.53
C GLY A 295 -24.25 -19.68 -43.44
N GLY A 296 -24.78 -18.47 -43.56
CA GLY A 296 -25.93 -18.15 -44.41
C GLY A 296 -25.67 -18.30 -45.92
N ALA A 297 -24.41 -18.25 -46.36
CA ALA A 297 -24.05 -18.39 -47.78
C ALA A 297 -24.10 -19.85 -48.30
N ALA A 298 -24.10 -20.85 -47.42
CA ALA A 298 -24.03 -22.26 -47.80
C ALA A 298 -25.40 -22.94 -47.99
N ALA A 299 -26.51 -22.33 -47.56
CA ALA A 299 -27.84 -22.95 -47.58
C ALA A 299 -28.72 -22.57 -48.80
N GLY A 300 -28.19 -21.80 -49.75
CA GLY A 300 -28.94 -21.27 -50.91
C GLY A 300 -28.57 -21.85 -52.28
N GLY A 301 -27.80 -22.94 -52.34
CA GLY A 301 -27.34 -23.58 -53.58
C GLY A 301 -28.11 -24.84 -53.95
#